data_AF-A0A1I6EA84-F1
#
_entry.id   AF-A0A1I6EA84-F1
#
_cell.length_a   1.000
_cell.length_b   1.000
_cell.length_c   1.000
_cell.angle_alpha   90.00
_cell.angle_beta   90.00
_cell.angle_gamma   90.00
#
_symmetry.space_group_name_H-M   'P 1'
#
loop_
_entity.id
_entity.type
_entity.pdbx_description
1 polymer ?
#
loop_
_entity_poly.entity_id
_entity_poly.type
_entity_poly.pdbx_seq_one_letter_code
_entity_poly.pdbx_strand_id
1 'polypeptide(L)'
;MKKFVCMGILFLMVIFSAVPVYADAGTKKESQKAVITPQFTYISMLNPGLSISSSGKATCVGIVTLYDDSHSVDLTVSLQKSTSSGWSTIKTR
;
A
#
# COMPACT_ATOMS: atom_id res chain seq x y z
N MET A 1 -20.83 46.74 -2.73
CA MET A 1 -21.42 45.41 -3.03
C MET A 1 -20.37 44.34 -3.30
N LYS A 2 -19.33 44.57 -4.12
CA LYS A 2 -18.26 43.59 -4.41
C LYS A 2 -17.55 43.01 -3.17
N LYS A 3 -17.28 43.84 -2.15
CA LYS A 3 -16.65 43.41 -0.89
C LYS A 3 -17.53 42.46 -0.06
N PHE A 4 -18.85 42.68 -0.06
CA PHE A 4 -19.81 41.83 0.64
C PHE A 4 -19.98 40.47 -0.06
N VAL A 5 -19.92 40.45 -1.39
CA VAL A 5 -19.94 39.20 -2.17
C VAL A 5 -18.69 38.37 -1.91
N CYS A 6 -17.50 38.97 -1.92
CA CYS A 6 -16.26 38.25 -1.59
C CYS A 6 -16.25 37.72 -0.16
N MET A 7 -16.75 38.50 0.80
CA MET A 7 -16.81 38.08 2.20
C MET A 7 -17.80 36.92 2.42
N GLY A 8 -18.92 36.92 1.68
CA GLY A 8 -19.86 35.80 1.68
C GLY A 8 -19.28 34.51 1.11
N ILE A 9 -18.48 34.59 0.02
CA ILE A 9 -17.82 33.43 -0.58
C ILE A 9 -16.76 32.84 0.37
N LEU A 10 -15.99 33.70 1.05
CA LEU A 10 -15.01 33.27 2.05
C LEU A 10 -15.67 32.56 3.23
N PHE A 11 -16.79 33.08 3.72
CA PHE A 11 -17.55 32.45 4.80
C PHE A 11 -18.12 31.09 4.37
N LEU A 12 -18.60 30.98 3.14
CA LEU A 12 -19.12 29.72 2.58
C LEU A 12 -18.02 28.65 2.48
N MET A 13 -16.81 29.01 2.03
CA MET A 13 -15.69 28.05 1.92
C MET A 13 -15.27 27.46 3.28
N VAL A 14 -15.28 28.26 4.35
CA VAL A 14 -14.93 27.78 5.71
C VAL A 14 -15.93 26.74 6.21
N ILE A 15 -17.22 26.92 5.89
CA ILE A 15 -18.29 25.97 6.28
C ILE A 15 -18.14 24.64 5.54
N PHE A 16 -17.76 24.66 4.25
CA PHE A 16 -17.57 23.44 3.45
C PHE A 16 -16.26 22.69 3.73
N SER A 17 -15.27 23.33 4.34
CA SER A 17 -14.00 22.66 4.73
C SER A 17 -14.10 21.80 5.99
N ALA A 18 -15.21 21.87 6.74
CA ALA A 18 -15.47 21.02 7.90
C ALA A 18 -16.17 19.72 7.48
N VAL A 19 -15.49 18.88 6.70
CA VAL A 19 -15.96 17.51 6.49
C VAL A 19 -15.61 16.73 7.75
N PRO A 20 -16.57 16.16 8.50
CA PRO A 20 -16.24 15.25 9.59
C PRO A 20 -15.52 14.05 8.99
N VAL A 21 -14.25 13.86 9.36
CA VAL A 21 -13.60 12.57 9.20
C VAL A 21 -14.33 11.63 10.15
N TYR A 22 -15.26 10.84 9.61
CA TYR A 22 -15.82 9.70 10.30
C TYR A 22 -14.68 8.70 10.49
N ALA A 23 -14.03 8.72 11.65
CA ALA A 23 -13.32 7.54 12.10
C ALA A 23 -14.37 6.42 12.24
N ASP A 24 -14.15 5.30 11.55
CA ASP A 24 -15.01 4.12 11.62
C ASP A 24 -15.12 3.65 13.08
N ALA A 25 -16.17 4.13 13.75
CA ALA A 25 -16.45 3.81 15.13
C ALA A 25 -17.24 2.50 15.15
N GLY A 26 -16.50 1.39 15.10
CA GLY A 26 -16.96 0.15 15.70
C GLY A 26 -17.21 -0.99 14.73
N THR A 27 -16.13 -1.54 14.19
CA THR A 27 -16.03 -3.01 14.21
C THR A 27 -16.15 -3.43 15.68
N LYS A 28 -17.20 -4.18 16.02
CA LYS A 28 -17.38 -4.76 17.35
C LYS A 28 -16.06 -5.40 17.75
N LYS A 29 -15.41 -4.87 18.79
CA LYS A 29 -14.22 -5.47 19.38
C LYS A 29 -14.66 -6.74 20.10
N GLU A 30 -14.90 -7.79 19.32
CA GLU A 30 -14.68 -9.12 19.84
C GLU A 30 -13.24 -9.12 20.33
N SER A 31 -13.05 -9.38 21.62
CA SER A 31 -11.74 -9.48 22.26
C SER A 31 -11.00 -10.70 21.72
N GLN A 32 -10.73 -10.74 20.42
CA GLN A 32 -9.65 -11.53 19.89
C GLN A 32 -8.41 -10.90 20.50
N LYS A 33 -7.85 -11.57 21.53
CA LYS A 33 -6.47 -11.34 21.96
C LYS A 33 -5.68 -11.13 20.69
N ALA A 34 -5.19 -9.91 20.48
CA ALA A 34 -4.33 -9.62 19.35
C ALA A 34 -3.05 -10.43 19.61
N VAL A 35 -3.02 -11.66 19.11
CA VAL A 35 -1.82 -12.48 19.12
C VAL A 35 -0.90 -11.77 18.15
N ILE A 36 0.11 -11.09 18.71
CA ILE A 36 1.19 -10.53 17.90
C ILE A 36 1.95 -11.73 17.36
N THR A 37 1.57 -12.18 16.17
CA THR A 37 2.29 -13.23 15.45
C THR A 37 3.38 -12.53 14.64
N PRO A 38 4.67 -12.70 14.99
CA PRO A 38 5.74 -12.15 14.17
C PRO A 38 5.65 -12.78 12.77
N GLN A 39 5.53 -11.91 11.76
CA GLN A 39 5.65 -12.29 10.37
C GLN A 39 7.14 -12.25 10.00
N PHE A 40 7.59 -13.18 9.15
CA PHE A 40 8.96 -13.20 8.62
C PHE A 40 10.07 -13.44 9.67
N THR A 41 9.77 -14.15 10.78
CA THR A 41 10.71 -14.43 11.88
C THR A 41 12.04 -15.06 11.46
N TYR A 42 12.05 -15.77 10.34
CA TYR A 42 13.23 -16.50 9.84
C TYR A 42 13.91 -15.82 8.65
N ILE A 43 13.36 -14.71 8.14
CA ILE A 43 13.92 -13.96 7.02
C ILE A 43 14.76 -12.81 7.56
N SER A 44 16.04 -12.80 7.25
CA SER A 44 16.94 -11.70 7.59
C SER A 44 16.90 -10.58 6.54
N MET A 45 16.58 -10.93 5.30
CA MET A 45 16.55 -9.99 4.19
C MET A 45 15.56 -10.43 3.10
N LEU A 46 14.77 -9.48 2.60
CA LEU A 46 13.94 -9.64 1.41
C LEU A 46 14.16 -8.45 0.48
N ASN A 47 14.72 -8.70 -0.70
CA ASN A 47 14.99 -7.67 -1.71
C ASN A 47 14.31 -8.00 -3.03
N PRO A 48 13.29 -7.21 -3.44
CA PRO A 48 12.77 -7.25 -4.79
C PRO A 48 13.66 -6.42 -5.74
N GLY A 49 13.79 -6.88 -6.98
CA GLY A 49 14.49 -6.20 -8.06
C GLY A 49 13.65 -6.16 -9.32
N LEU A 50 13.61 -4.99 -9.97
CA LEU A 50 12.95 -4.79 -11.26
C LEU A 50 13.87 -3.96 -12.17
N SER A 51 14.09 -4.47 -13.37
CA SER A 51 14.74 -3.73 -14.45
C SER A 51 13.92 -3.85 -15.72
N ILE A 52 13.75 -2.75 -16.46
CA ILE A 52 13.03 -2.72 -17.73
C ILE A 52 14.00 -2.19 -18.78
N SER A 53 14.27 -2.99 -19.81
CA SER A 53 15.12 -2.57 -20.93
C SER A 53 14.44 -1.50 -21.79
N SER A 54 15.21 -0.82 -22.64
CA SER A 54 14.67 0.11 -23.65
C SER A 54 13.71 -0.56 -24.64
N SER A 55 13.80 -1.88 -24.85
CA SER A 55 12.86 -2.67 -25.64
C SER A 55 11.59 -3.08 -24.89
N GLY A 56 11.42 -2.69 -23.62
CA GLY A 56 10.25 -3.01 -22.81
C GLY A 56 10.30 -4.40 -22.16
N LYS A 57 11.43 -5.11 -22.20
CA LYS A 57 11.57 -6.40 -21.51
C LYS A 57 11.80 -6.16 -20.02
N ALA A 58 10.89 -6.67 -19.19
CA ALA A 58 11.03 -6.67 -17.74
C ALA A 58 11.81 -7.89 -17.25
N THR A 59 12.82 -7.64 -16.41
CA THR A 59 13.57 -8.63 -15.63
C THR A 59 13.22 -8.42 -14.17
N CYS A 60 12.61 -9.44 -13.56
CA CYS A 60 12.19 -9.43 -12.16
C CYS A 60 13.07 -10.40 -11.38
N VAL A 61 13.53 -9.98 -10.20
CA VAL A 61 14.34 -10.80 -9.30
C VAL A 61 13.76 -10.66 -7.90
N GLY A 62 13.69 -11.75 -7.15
CA GLY A 62 13.44 -11.71 -5.72
C GLY A 62 14.60 -12.44 -5.03
N ILE A 63 15.20 -11.79 -4.04
CA ILE A 63 16.26 -12.37 -3.21
C ILE A 63 15.74 -12.44 -1.79
N VAL A 64 15.89 -13.61 -1.17
CA VAL A 64 15.58 -13.85 0.23
C VAL A 64 16.80 -14.46 0.91
N THR A 65 17.10 -13.97 2.10
CA THR A 65 18.13 -14.54 2.98
C THR A 65 17.47 -14.92 4.29
N LEU A 66 17.78 -16.12 4.75
CA LEU A 66 17.30 -16.63 6.03
C LEU A 66 18.33 -16.35 7.12
N TYR A 67 17.91 -16.31 8.38
CA TYR A 67 18.84 -16.23 9.50
C TYR A 67 19.63 -17.54 9.68
N ASP A 68 19.03 -18.65 9.29
CA ASP A 68 19.54 -20.00 9.49
C ASP A 68 19.06 -20.92 8.35
N ASP A 69 19.87 -21.89 7.94
CA ASP A 69 19.62 -22.76 6.80
C ASP A 69 18.71 -23.97 7.11
N SER A 70 18.33 -24.18 8.38
CA SER A 70 17.32 -25.18 8.77
C SER A 70 15.90 -24.80 8.35
N HIS A 71 15.70 -23.58 7.86
CA HIS A 71 14.41 -23.08 7.40
C HIS A 71 14.35 -23.07 5.87
N SER A 72 13.13 -23.11 5.33
CA SER A 72 12.87 -22.98 3.91
C SER A 72 11.81 -21.90 3.69
N VAL A 73 11.83 -21.28 2.51
CA VAL A 73 10.91 -20.20 2.16
C VAL A 73 10.44 -20.38 0.72
N ASP A 74 9.13 -20.22 0.54
CA ASP A 74 8.53 -20.13 -0.78
C ASP A 74 8.48 -18.66 -1.19
N LEU A 75 9.15 -18.32 -2.29
CA LEU A 75 9.18 -16.97 -2.83
C LEU A 75 8.38 -16.90 -4.11
N THR A 76 7.39 -16.00 -4.15
CA THR A 76 6.63 -15.70 -5.37
C THR A 76 6.97 -14.30 -5.86
N VAL A 77 7.27 -14.18 -7.16
CA VAL A 77 7.57 -12.91 -7.80
C VAL A 77 6.50 -12.60 -8.84
N SER A 78 5.71 -11.57 -8.59
CA SER A 78 4.68 -11.08 -9.50
C SER A 78 5.06 -9.74 -10.12
N LEU A 79 5.08 -9.69 -11.45
CA LEU A 79 5.19 -8.45 -12.20
C LEU A 79 3.81 -7.83 -12.37
N GLN A 80 3.65 -6.60 -11.89
CA GLN A 80 2.43 -5.83 -12.03
C GLN A 80 2.60 -4.66 -12.98
N LYS A 81 1.55 -4.33 -13.72
CA LYS A 81 1.48 -3.17 -14.60
C LYS A 81 0.42 -2.22 -14.08
N SER A 82 0.78 -0.95 -13.96
CA SER A 82 -0.16 0.13 -13.67
C SER A 82 -0.92 0.54 -14.93
N THR A 83 -2.24 0.70 -14.78
CA THR A 83 -3.17 1.19 -15.78
C THR A 83 -4.03 2.31 -15.17
N SER A 84 -4.90 2.94 -15.97
CA SER A 84 -5.85 3.94 -15.49
C SER A 84 -6.86 3.41 -14.46
N SER A 85 -7.05 2.08 -14.39
CA SER A 85 -7.97 1.42 -13.46
C SER A 85 -7.28 0.75 -12.27
N GLY A 86 -5.95 0.88 -12.13
CA GLY A 86 -5.17 0.34 -11.01
C GLY A 86 -4.03 -0.57 -11.45
N TRP A 87 -3.62 -1.48 -10.58
CA TRP A 87 -2.53 -2.42 -10.83
C TRP A 87 -3.07 -3.79 -11.20
N SER A 88 -2.48 -4.42 -12.21
CA SER A 88 -2.81 -5.79 -12.60
C SER A 88 -1.56 -6.64 -12.73
N THR A 89 -1.64 -7.89 -12.24
CA THR A 89 -0.56 -8.87 -12.41
C THR A 89 -0.53 -9.32 -13.86
N ILE A 90 0.60 -9.10 -14.53
CA ILE A 90 0.82 -9.51 -15.92
C ILE A 90 1.68 -10.77 -16.02
N LYS A 91 2.40 -11.12 -14.95
CA LYS A 91 3.18 -12.37 -14.87
C LYS A 91 3.46 -12.75 -13.42
N THR A 92 3.46 -14.05 -13.14
CA THR A 92 3.89 -14.62 -11.85
C THR A 92 4.92 -15.71 -12.11
N ARG A 93 5.89 -15.82 -11.22
CA ARG A 93 6.89 -16.88 -11.14
C ARG A 93 7.07 -17.33 -9.71
#